data_AF-A0A3S0HBC8-F1
#
_entry.id   AF-A0A3S0HBC8-F1
#
_cell.length_a   1.000
_cell.length_b   1.000
_cell.length_c   1.000
_cell.angle_alpha   90.00
_cell.angle_beta   90.00
_cell.angle_gamma   90.00
#
_symmetry.space_group_name_H-M   'P 1'
#
loop_
_entity.id
_entity.type
_entity.pdbx_description
1 polymer ?
#
loop_
_entity_poly.entity_id
_entity_poly.type
_entity_poly.pdbx_seq_one_letter_code
_entity_poly.pdbx_strand_id
1 'polypeptide(L)'
;MESGGGPALQRGHHRPLRHDRPVAPLSSFRRGDRDLHGASRRGRHVGRDDVGHGAVIFPANRIARRELLAGAAVSVLLLAVPTAFADVRSLDLSRFLRLSEELTARRNLPPEIGKMYLQNIVGDAGLRKRWENARGSTTDERAALESRIVADWCSGQTLTPKGLVCIDYAGALLWDAIGFARPRGVPDAEAGRWALAPS
;
A
#
# COMPACT_ATOMS: atom_id res chain seq x y z
N MET A 1 -34.06 -2.49 -71.06
CA MET A 1 -33.00 -3.19 -70.31
C MET A 1 -31.82 -2.23 -70.35
N GLU A 2 -31.79 -1.31 -69.39
CA GLU A 2 -30.96 -1.37 -68.17
C GLU A 2 -29.55 -0.84 -68.45
N SER A 3 -28.91 -0.04 -67.62
CA SER A 3 -29.30 0.79 -66.48
C SER A 3 -28.03 1.58 -66.15
N GLY A 4 -28.11 2.91 -66.10
CA GLY A 4 -26.98 3.76 -65.74
C GLY A 4 -26.79 3.79 -64.23
N GLY A 5 -25.53 3.67 -63.76
CA GLY A 5 -25.17 3.79 -62.36
C GLY A 5 -23.94 4.69 -62.19
N GLY A 6 -24.17 5.98 -61.94
CA GLY A 6 -23.13 6.94 -61.58
C GLY A 6 -22.74 6.84 -60.10
N PRO A 7 -21.50 7.21 -59.72
CA PRO A 7 -21.04 7.14 -58.34
C PRO A 7 -21.61 8.29 -57.48
N ALA A 8 -22.24 7.91 -56.37
CA ALA A 8 -22.79 8.80 -55.36
C ALA A 8 -21.69 9.45 -54.51
N LEU A 9 -21.59 10.77 -54.59
CA LEU A 9 -20.89 11.64 -53.65
C LEU A 9 -21.51 11.51 -52.25
N GLN A 10 -20.78 10.90 -51.30
CA GLN A 10 -21.16 10.91 -49.89
C GLN A 10 -20.91 12.29 -49.26
N ARG A 11 -22.00 12.94 -48.86
CA ARG A 11 -22.03 14.19 -48.09
C ARG A 11 -21.48 13.97 -46.67
N GLY A 12 -20.52 14.80 -46.30
CA GLY A 12 -20.02 14.91 -44.93
C GLY A 12 -21.10 15.44 -43.97
N HIS A 13 -21.39 14.66 -42.94
CA HIS A 13 -22.21 15.10 -41.82
C HIS A 13 -21.31 15.86 -40.82
N HIS A 14 -21.40 17.19 -40.86
CA HIS A 14 -20.92 18.06 -39.78
C HIS A 14 -21.72 17.78 -38.50
N ARG A 15 -21.01 17.33 -37.46
CA ARG A 15 -21.54 17.13 -36.10
C ARG A 15 -21.41 18.46 -35.34
N PRO A 16 -22.48 19.03 -34.78
CA PRO A 16 -22.38 20.28 -34.04
C PRO A 16 -21.76 20.06 -32.65
N LEU A 17 -20.81 20.93 -32.31
CA LEU A 17 -20.24 21.13 -30.98
C LEU A 17 -21.36 21.57 -30.03
N ARG A 18 -21.76 20.70 -29.09
CA ARG A 18 -22.49 21.10 -27.88
C ARG A 18 -21.49 21.33 -26.76
N HIS A 19 -21.14 22.59 -26.53
CA HIS A 19 -20.58 23.06 -25.27
C HIS A 19 -21.69 23.77 -24.51
N ASP A 20 -22.25 23.08 -23.53
CA ASP A 20 -22.82 23.72 -22.34
C ASP A 20 -23.02 22.65 -21.27
N ARG A 21 -22.11 22.64 -20.29
CA ARG A 21 -22.36 22.03 -18.99
C ARG A 21 -22.27 23.14 -17.95
N PRO A 22 -23.32 23.36 -17.14
CA PRO A 22 -23.27 24.30 -16.04
C PRO A 22 -22.28 23.81 -14.98
N VAL A 23 -21.38 24.69 -14.58
CA VAL A 23 -20.49 24.52 -13.43
C VAL A 23 -21.35 24.62 -12.17
N ALA A 24 -21.46 23.51 -11.43
CA ALA A 24 -22.09 23.53 -10.11
C ALA A 24 -21.18 24.25 -9.09
N PRO A 25 -21.72 25.13 -8.23
CA PRO A 25 -20.93 25.85 -7.25
C PRO A 25 -20.42 24.92 -6.14
N LEU A 26 -19.11 24.99 -5.91
CA LEU A 26 -18.44 24.51 -4.71
C LEU A 26 -18.89 25.35 -3.51
N SER A 27 -19.73 24.80 -2.65
CA SER A 27 -20.06 25.44 -1.37
C SER A 27 -19.91 24.48 -0.18
N SER A 28 -18.91 24.85 0.63
CA SER A 28 -18.74 24.61 2.07
C SER A 28 -18.50 23.18 2.56
N PHE A 29 -17.22 22.79 2.60
CA PHE A 29 -16.73 21.80 3.54
C PHE A 29 -16.76 22.40 4.95
N ARG A 30 -17.74 21.98 5.74
CA ARG A 30 -17.96 22.39 7.13
C ARG A 30 -16.88 21.77 8.01
N ARG A 31 -15.89 22.57 8.42
CA ARG A 31 -14.86 22.22 9.41
C ARG A 31 -15.54 22.10 10.77
N GLY A 32 -15.76 20.87 11.23
CA GLY A 32 -16.26 20.58 12.57
C GLY A 32 -15.16 20.77 13.61
N ASP A 33 -15.41 21.70 14.52
CA ASP A 33 -14.70 21.87 15.79
C ASP A 33 -14.59 20.55 16.55
N ARG A 34 -13.41 20.28 17.10
CA ARG A 34 -13.24 19.31 18.20
C ARG A 34 -12.84 20.07 19.44
N ASP A 35 -13.79 20.13 20.37
CA ASP A 35 -13.60 20.55 21.74
C ASP A 35 -12.52 19.71 22.42
N LEU A 36 -11.44 20.37 22.85
CA LEU A 36 -10.45 19.83 23.75
C LEU A 36 -10.94 20.02 25.18
N HIS A 37 -11.61 19.00 25.72
CA HIS A 37 -11.89 18.92 27.14
C HIS A 37 -10.60 18.68 27.93
N GLY A 38 -10.21 19.70 28.69
CA GLY A 38 -9.18 19.61 29.71
C GLY A 38 -9.61 18.72 30.88
N ALA A 39 -8.65 17.94 31.39
CA ALA A 39 -8.76 17.30 32.69
C ALA A 39 -7.48 17.61 33.48
N SER A 40 -7.61 18.65 34.30
CA SER A 40 -6.71 19.01 35.38
C SER A 40 -6.80 17.97 36.50
N ARG A 41 -5.69 17.33 36.89
CA ARG A 41 -5.57 16.62 38.17
C ARG A 41 -4.40 17.17 38.96
N ARG A 42 -4.73 18.01 39.95
CA ARG A 42 -3.89 18.38 41.08
C ARG A 42 -3.82 17.20 42.06
N GLY A 43 -2.64 16.64 42.24
CA GLY A 43 -2.32 15.74 43.35
C GLY A 43 -1.36 16.44 44.30
N ARG A 44 -1.88 16.83 45.47
CA ARG A 44 -1.19 17.47 46.59
C ARG A 44 -0.55 16.37 47.44
N HIS A 45 0.73 16.47 47.79
CA HIS A 45 1.32 15.69 48.88
C HIS A 45 2.17 16.59 49.77
N VAL A 46 1.86 16.53 51.07
CA VAL A 46 2.50 17.20 52.20
C VAL A 46 3.09 16.11 53.10
N GLY A 47 4.21 16.41 53.77
CA GLY A 47 4.77 15.64 54.89
C GLY A 47 6.22 15.21 54.60
N ARG A 48 7.26 15.97 55.00
CA ARG A 48 7.82 16.24 56.35
C ARG A 48 8.88 15.21 56.75
N ASP A 49 10.12 15.71 56.73
CA ASP A 49 11.34 15.49 57.55
C ASP A 49 11.58 14.13 58.21
N ASP A 50 12.78 13.56 57.99
CA ASP A 50 13.70 13.28 59.10
C ASP A 50 15.16 13.00 58.64
N VAL A 51 16.08 13.43 59.50
CA VAL A 51 17.54 13.40 59.38
C VAL A 51 18.09 12.04 59.81
N GLY A 52 19.08 11.51 59.09
CA GLY A 52 19.85 10.34 59.52
C GLY A 52 21.15 10.17 58.75
N HIS A 53 22.27 10.47 59.40
CA HIS A 53 23.62 10.18 58.93
C HIS A 53 23.88 8.68 58.90
N GLY A 54 24.48 8.19 57.81
CA GLY A 54 24.97 6.82 57.70
C GLY A 54 25.73 6.63 56.41
N ALA A 55 27.05 6.82 56.46
CA ALA A 55 27.94 6.46 55.38
C ALA A 55 27.90 4.94 55.17
N VAL A 56 27.42 4.51 54.00
CA VAL A 56 27.57 3.14 53.51
C VAL A 56 28.37 3.21 52.22
N ILE A 57 29.56 2.63 52.27
CA ILE A 57 30.45 2.45 51.13
C ILE A 57 29.78 1.43 50.20
N PHE A 58 29.26 1.89 49.06
CA PHE A 58 28.79 1.00 48.01
C PHE A 58 29.98 0.59 47.14
N PRO A 59 30.27 -0.72 46.99
CA PRO A 59 31.27 -1.16 46.02
C PRO A 59 30.82 -0.75 44.62
N ALA A 60 31.70 -0.07 43.90
CA ALA A 60 31.52 0.26 42.50
C ALA A 60 31.41 -1.02 41.67
N ASN A 61 30.20 -1.53 41.51
CA ASN A 61 29.91 -2.60 40.58
C ASN A 61 29.98 -2.01 39.16
N ARG A 62 31.16 -2.08 38.52
CA ARG A 62 31.30 -1.85 37.08
C ARG A 62 30.61 -3.01 36.35
N ILE A 63 29.29 -2.93 36.27
CA ILE A 63 28.50 -3.78 35.39
C ILE A 63 28.89 -3.39 33.96
N ALA A 64 29.61 -4.29 33.30
CA ALA A 64 30.02 -4.13 31.92
C ALA A 64 28.76 -3.93 31.06
N ARG A 65 28.66 -2.77 30.39
CA ARG A 65 27.57 -2.43 29.45
C ARG A 65 27.36 -3.46 28.32
N ARG A 66 28.23 -4.46 28.20
CA ARG A 66 28.21 -5.49 27.16
C ARG A 66 27.34 -6.71 27.52
N GLU A 67 27.01 -6.92 28.80
CA GLU A 67 26.20 -8.05 29.25
C GLU A 67 24.68 -7.77 29.23
N LEU A 68 24.28 -6.49 29.13
CA LEU A 68 22.86 -6.09 29.08
C LEU A 68 22.21 -6.23 27.68
N LEU A 69 22.95 -6.69 26.66
CA LEU A 69 22.45 -6.93 25.31
C LEU A 69 22.31 -8.42 24.95
N ALA A 70 22.36 -9.32 25.94
CA ALA A 70 22.21 -10.76 25.72
C ALA A 70 20.78 -11.29 25.98
N GLY A 71 19.81 -10.42 26.29
CA GLY A 71 18.53 -10.83 26.85
C GLY A 71 17.29 -10.14 26.28
N ALA A 72 17.31 -9.71 25.01
CA ALA A 72 16.08 -9.30 24.33
C ALA A 72 15.40 -10.54 23.76
N ALA A 73 14.39 -11.02 24.48
CA ALA A 73 13.50 -12.10 24.08
C ALA A 73 13.07 -11.94 22.62
N VAL A 74 13.32 -12.99 21.82
CA VAL A 74 12.67 -13.20 20.54
C VAL A 74 11.21 -13.52 20.83
N SER A 75 10.41 -12.50 21.13
CA SER A 75 8.97 -12.58 21.01
C SER A 75 8.68 -12.65 19.52
N VAL A 76 8.64 -13.88 18.98
CA VAL A 76 8.03 -14.15 17.69
C VAL A 76 6.56 -13.75 17.86
N LEU A 77 6.25 -12.51 17.48
CA LEU A 77 4.90 -12.08 17.22
C LEU A 77 4.45 -12.86 15.99
N LEU A 78 3.97 -14.09 16.21
CA LEU A 78 3.13 -14.80 15.27
C LEU A 78 1.86 -13.97 15.14
N LEU A 79 1.92 -12.95 14.30
CA LEU A 79 0.74 -12.41 13.65
C LEU A 79 0.03 -13.62 13.05
N ALA A 80 -1.05 -14.03 13.70
CA ALA A 80 -2.00 -14.97 13.17
C ALA A 80 -2.58 -14.34 11.90
N VAL A 81 -1.87 -14.52 10.79
CA VAL A 81 -2.40 -14.31 9.46
C VAL A 81 -3.57 -15.28 9.39
N PRO A 82 -4.83 -14.80 9.30
CA PRO A 82 -5.96 -15.70 9.21
C PRO A 82 -5.76 -16.55 7.96
N THR A 83 -5.52 -17.85 8.15
CA THR A 83 -5.32 -18.86 7.08
C THR A 83 -6.65 -19.24 6.40
N ALA A 84 -7.63 -18.34 6.39
CA ALA A 84 -8.81 -18.45 5.54
C ALA A 84 -8.42 -18.01 4.11
N PHE A 85 -7.44 -18.68 3.54
CA PHE A 85 -7.05 -18.49 2.15
C PHE A 85 -8.02 -19.28 1.29
N ALA A 86 -8.95 -18.58 0.63
CA ALA A 86 -9.73 -19.18 -0.45
C ALA A 86 -8.75 -19.79 -1.47
N ASP A 87 -9.06 -21.01 -1.92
CA ASP A 87 -8.32 -21.67 -2.99
C ASP A 87 -8.50 -20.87 -4.29
N VAL A 88 -7.52 -20.02 -4.58
CA VAL A 88 -7.47 -19.24 -5.81
C VAL A 88 -7.14 -20.23 -6.92
N ARG A 89 -8.13 -20.50 -7.78
CA ARG A 89 -8.00 -21.42 -8.91
C ARG A 89 -6.79 -21.01 -9.75
N SER A 90 -5.98 -21.97 -10.16
CA SER A 90 -4.75 -21.75 -10.94
C SER A 90 -4.96 -20.87 -12.19
N LEU A 91 -6.11 -21.01 -12.86
CA LEU A 91 -6.49 -20.20 -14.03
C LEU A 91 -6.64 -18.71 -13.69
N ASP A 92 -7.13 -18.37 -12.49
CA ASP A 92 -7.29 -16.98 -12.06
C ASP A 92 -5.94 -16.34 -11.73
N LEU A 93 -4.99 -17.11 -11.16
CA LEU A 93 -3.64 -16.63 -10.92
C LEU A 93 -2.91 -16.29 -12.21
N SER A 94 -2.96 -17.17 -13.23
CA SER A 94 -2.34 -16.90 -14.52
C SER A 94 -2.94 -15.66 -15.20
N ARG A 95 -4.26 -15.47 -15.11
CA ARG A 95 -4.94 -14.27 -15.62
C ARG A 95 -4.49 -13.00 -14.87
N PHE A 96 -4.38 -13.08 -13.55
CA PHE A 96 -3.93 -11.97 -12.70
C PHE A 96 -2.49 -11.57 -12.98
N LEU A 97 -1.57 -12.53 -13.10
CA LEU A 97 -0.18 -12.26 -13.42
C LEU A 97 -0.04 -11.61 -14.79
N ARG A 98 -0.72 -12.15 -15.81
CA ARG A 98 -0.70 -11.55 -17.16
C ARG A 98 -1.19 -10.10 -17.16
N LEU A 99 -2.29 -9.82 -16.46
CA LEU A 99 -2.79 -8.44 -16.32
C LEU A 99 -1.80 -7.57 -15.55
N SER A 100 -1.22 -8.08 -14.47
CA SER A 100 -0.24 -7.35 -13.66
C SER A 100 1.00 -6.98 -14.49
N GLU A 101 1.50 -7.91 -15.30
CA GLU A 101 2.62 -7.68 -16.22
C GLU A 101 2.31 -6.60 -17.25
N GLU A 102 1.11 -6.63 -17.83
CA GLU A 102 0.62 -5.61 -18.77
C GLU A 102 0.55 -4.23 -18.10
N LEU A 103 -0.06 -4.15 -16.91
CA LEU A 103 -0.26 -2.89 -16.18
C LEU A 103 1.04 -2.28 -15.66
N THR A 104 2.00 -3.11 -15.26
CA THR A 104 3.28 -2.65 -14.68
C THR A 104 4.40 -2.55 -15.71
N ALA A 105 4.15 -2.98 -16.95
CA ALA A 105 5.15 -3.15 -18.00
C ALA A 105 6.37 -4.00 -17.55
N ARG A 106 6.15 -4.94 -16.62
CA ARG A 106 7.16 -5.88 -16.12
C ARG A 106 6.85 -7.28 -16.58
N ARG A 107 7.89 -8.10 -16.70
CA ARG A 107 7.79 -9.53 -17.07
C ARG A 107 8.27 -10.39 -15.94
N ASN A 108 7.81 -11.65 -15.91
CA ASN A 108 8.21 -12.67 -14.95
C ASN A 108 7.92 -12.25 -13.50
N LEU A 109 6.73 -11.67 -13.25
CA LEU A 109 6.33 -11.34 -11.89
C LEU A 109 6.25 -12.61 -11.02
N PRO A 110 6.72 -12.56 -9.76
CA PRO A 110 6.80 -13.74 -8.90
C PRO A 110 5.40 -14.29 -8.58
N PRO A 111 5.09 -15.55 -8.95
CA PRO A 111 3.74 -16.10 -8.85
C PRO A 111 3.27 -16.24 -7.39
N GLU A 112 4.17 -16.49 -6.45
CA GLU A 112 3.88 -16.60 -5.02
C GLU A 112 3.37 -15.28 -4.45
N ILE A 113 4.00 -14.17 -4.82
CA ILE A 113 3.59 -12.81 -4.42
C ILE A 113 2.28 -12.43 -5.10
N GLY A 114 2.16 -12.72 -6.40
CA GLY A 114 0.92 -12.48 -7.14
C GLY A 114 -0.28 -13.23 -6.56
N LYS A 115 -0.06 -14.46 -6.06
CA LYS A 115 -1.09 -15.23 -5.36
C LYS A 115 -1.58 -14.52 -4.11
N MET A 116 -0.68 -13.92 -3.31
CA MET A 116 -1.07 -13.19 -2.10
C MET A 116 -1.92 -11.95 -2.41
N TYR A 117 -1.54 -11.17 -3.43
CA TYR A 117 -2.35 -10.02 -3.88
C TYR A 117 -3.72 -10.45 -4.40
N LEU A 118 -3.77 -11.48 -5.24
CA LEU A 118 -5.02 -12.00 -5.77
C LEU A 118 -5.92 -12.56 -4.65
N GLN A 119 -5.36 -13.23 -3.65
CA GLN A 119 -6.10 -13.68 -2.48
C GLN A 119 -6.71 -12.51 -1.72
N ASN A 120 -6.05 -11.35 -1.62
CA ASN A 120 -6.63 -10.19 -0.98
C ASN A 120 -7.77 -9.57 -1.81
N ILE A 121 -7.60 -9.47 -3.14
CA ILE A 121 -8.67 -9.03 -4.05
C ILE A 121 -9.89 -9.94 -3.96
N VAL A 122 -9.67 -11.25 -3.96
CA VAL A 122 -10.75 -12.23 -3.79
C VAL A 122 -11.28 -12.19 -2.36
N GLY A 123 -10.48 -11.91 -1.34
CA GLY A 123 -10.93 -11.82 0.06
C GLY A 123 -11.93 -10.68 0.30
N ASP A 124 -11.81 -9.57 -0.43
CA ASP A 124 -12.71 -8.43 -0.37
C ASP A 124 -13.92 -8.61 -1.32
N ALA A 125 -15.14 -8.57 -0.80
CA ALA A 125 -16.34 -8.82 -1.61
C ALA A 125 -16.54 -7.79 -2.74
N GLY A 126 -16.17 -6.54 -2.51
CA GLY A 126 -16.28 -5.47 -3.51
C GLY A 126 -15.25 -5.61 -4.62
N LEU A 127 -14.00 -5.88 -4.28
CA LEU A 127 -12.93 -6.14 -5.24
C LEU A 127 -13.13 -7.46 -5.99
N ARG A 128 -13.58 -8.52 -5.31
CA ARG A 128 -13.94 -9.81 -5.92
C ARG A 128 -14.98 -9.61 -7.01
N LYS A 129 -16.08 -8.91 -6.70
CA LYS A 129 -17.13 -8.62 -7.69
C LYS A 129 -16.56 -7.87 -8.90
N ARG A 130 -15.66 -6.91 -8.70
CA ARG A 130 -15.00 -6.18 -9.80
C ARG A 130 -14.08 -7.09 -10.62
N TRP A 131 -13.32 -7.97 -9.96
CA TRP A 131 -12.43 -8.94 -10.60
C TRP A 131 -13.20 -9.92 -11.49
N GLU A 132 -14.27 -10.51 -10.96
CA GLU A 132 -15.15 -11.45 -11.67
C GLU A 132 -15.81 -10.76 -12.87
N ASN A 133 -16.23 -9.51 -12.72
CA ASN A 133 -16.92 -8.74 -13.75
C ASN A 133 -16.00 -7.89 -14.63
N ALA A 134 -14.66 -8.00 -14.53
CA ALA A 134 -13.74 -7.08 -15.21
C ALA A 134 -13.89 -7.00 -16.75
N ARG A 135 -14.60 -7.96 -17.38
CA ARG A 135 -14.95 -7.94 -18.82
C ARG A 135 -16.22 -7.13 -19.14
N GLY A 136 -17.13 -6.97 -18.19
CA GLY A 136 -18.40 -6.27 -18.35
C GLY A 136 -18.60 -5.09 -17.39
N SER A 137 -17.60 -4.79 -16.56
CA SER A 137 -17.64 -3.67 -15.62
C SER A 137 -17.58 -2.34 -16.36
N THR A 138 -18.07 -1.29 -15.69
CA THR A 138 -17.86 0.08 -16.17
C THR A 138 -16.36 0.39 -16.29
N THR A 139 -16.01 1.33 -17.17
CA THR A 139 -14.62 1.77 -17.35
C THR A 139 -14.01 2.24 -16.02
N ASP A 140 -14.80 2.93 -15.19
CA ASP A 140 -14.33 3.47 -13.91
C ASP A 140 -14.05 2.38 -12.87
N GLU A 141 -14.92 1.37 -12.73
CA GLU A 141 -14.72 0.24 -11.81
C GLU A 141 -13.49 -0.58 -12.19
N ARG A 142 -13.29 -0.76 -13.50
CA ARG A 142 -12.11 -1.44 -14.04
C ARG A 142 -10.84 -0.65 -13.74
N ALA A 143 -10.83 0.66 -14.05
CA ALA A 143 -9.70 1.53 -13.78
C ALA A 143 -9.33 1.57 -12.29
N ALA A 144 -10.32 1.55 -11.40
CA ALA A 144 -10.08 1.49 -9.96
C ALA A 144 -9.43 0.17 -9.52
N LEU A 145 -9.85 -0.97 -10.08
CA LEU A 145 -9.22 -2.27 -9.81
C LEU A 145 -7.79 -2.32 -10.36
N GLU A 146 -7.57 -1.89 -11.60
CA GLU A 146 -6.25 -1.85 -12.23
C GLU A 146 -5.29 -0.93 -11.46
N SER A 147 -5.75 0.27 -11.08
CA SER A 147 -4.98 1.20 -10.24
C SER A 147 -4.60 0.56 -8.90
N ARG A 148 -5.49 -0.23 -8.32
CA ARG A 148 -5.21 -0.95 -7.08
C ARG A 148 -4.15 -2.03 -7.27
N ILE A 149 -4.22 -2.80 -8.35
CA ILE A 149 -3.21 -3.83 -8.67
C ILE A 149 -1.82 -3.17 -8.83
N VAL A 150 -1.74 -2.07 -9.56
CA VAL A 150 -0.48 -1.32 -9.75
C VAL A 150 0.04 -0.78 -8.41
N ALA A 151 -0.84 -0.18 -7.59
CA ALA A 151 -0.45 0.33 -6.29
C ALA A 151 0.11 -0.76 -5.37
N ASP A 152 -0.50 -1.95 -5.38
CA ASP A 152 -0.06 -3.07 -4.55
C ASP A 152 1.35 -3.56 -4.99
N TRP A 153 1.56 -3.78 -6.30
CA TRP A 153 2.88 -4.16 -6.83
C TRP A 153 3.97 -3.11 -6.63
N CYS A 154 3.64 -1.84 -6.84
CA CYS A 154 4.59 -0.74 -6.66
C CYS A 154 4.99 -0.59 -5.19
N SER A 155 4.04 -0.66 -4.26
CA SER A 155 4.33 -0.46 -2.83
C SER A 155 4.85 -1.70 -2.11
N GLY A 156 4.62 -2.91 -2.66
CA GLY A 156 4.91 -4.15 -1.94
C GLY A 156 3.90 -4.44 -0.82
N GLN A 157 2.78 -3.72 -0.79
CA GLN A 157 1.80 -3.71 0.29
C GLN A 157 0.39 -3.85 -0.26
N THR A 158 -0.55 -4.34 0.54
CA THR A 158 -1.96 -4.37 0.15
C THR A 158 -2.86 -4.03 1.33
N LEU A 159 -3.94 -3.32 1.08
CA LEU A 159 -4.96 -2.99 2.09
C LEU A 159 -5.93 -4.15 2.25
N THR A 160 -6.04 -4.65 3.48
CA THR A 160 -7.01 -5.66 3.91
C THR A 160 -8.08 -5.02 4.81
N PRO A 161 -9.17 -5.71 5.16
CA PRO A 161 -10.13 -5.21 6.15
C PRO A 161 -9.51 -4.93 7.53
N LYS A 162 -8.36 -5.56 7.84
CA LYS A 162 -7.62 -5.35 9.10
C LYS A 162 -6.60 -4.21 9.01
N GLY A 163 -6.45 -3.58 7.85
CA GLY A 163 -5.46 -2.55 7.59
C GLY A 163 -4.43 -2.98 6.54
N LEU A 164 -3.38 -2.16 6.42
CA LEU A 164 -2.31 -2.33 5.45
C LEU A 164 -1.39 -3.49 5.86
N VAL A 165 -1.12 -4.40 4.93
CA VAL A 165 -0.25 -5.57 5.13
C VAL A 165 0.90 -5.49 4.13
N CYS A 166 2.12 -5.69 4.61
CA CYS A 166 3.30 -5.80 3.76
C CYS A 166 3.40 -7.22 3.19
N ILE A 167 3.40 -7.35 1.88
CA ILE A 167 3.52 -8.63 1.16
C ILE A 167 4.97 -8.85 0.76
N ASP A 168 5.59 -7.86 0.13
CA ASP A 168 6.98 -7.94 -0.32
C ASP A 168 7.66 -6.57 -0.27
N TYR A 169 8.27 -6.25 0.87
CA TYR A 169 8.95 -4.98 1.04
C TYR A 169 10.15 -4.83 0.11
N ALA A 170 10.95 -5.89 -0.07
CA ALA A 170 12.20 -5.80 -0.81
C ALA A 170 11.98 -5.88 -2.33
N GLY A 171 10.98 -6.64 -2.79
CA GLY A 171 10.61 -6.78 -4.20
C GLY A 171 9.56 -5.78 -4.69
N ALA A 172 9.21 -4.77 -3.91
CA ALA A 172 8.31 -3.70 -4.34
C ALA A 172 8.86 -2.99 -5.59
N LEU A 173 8.05 -2.84 -6.65
CA LEU A 173 8.50 -2.27 -7.92
C LEU A 173 8.92 -0.80 -7.80
N LEU A 174 8.49 -0.11 -6.74
CA LEU A 174 8.93 1.26 -6.43
C LEU A 174 10.45 1.35 -6.31
N TRP A 175 11.13 0.34 -5.76
CA TRP A 175 12.59 0.41 -5.60
C TRP A 175 13.30 0.44 -6.94
N ASP A 176 12.82 -0.34 -7.92
CA ASP A 176 13.36 -0.32 -9.27
C ASP A 176 13.05 1.00 -9.99
N ALA A 177 11.88 1.59 -9.75
CA ALA A 177 11.49 2.87 -10.33
C ALA A 177 12.32 4.04 -9.79
N ILE A 178 12.71 4.01 -8.51
CA ILE A 178 13.57 5.02 -7.90
C ILE A 178 15.01 4.87 -8.40
N GLY A 179 15.50 3.63 -8.57
CA GLY A 179 16.79 3.31 -9.20
C GLY A 179 18.03 3.59 -8.35
N PHE A 180 18.01 4.59 -7.46
CA PHE A 180 19.13 4.94 -6.58
C PHE A 180 18.94 4.53 -5.11
N ALA A 181 17.70 4.28 -4.69
CA ALA A 181 17.39 3.92 -3.31
C ALA A 181 17.15 2.41 -3.17
N ARG A 182 17.62 1.84 -2.06
CA ARG A 182 17.34 0.46 -1.68
C ARG A 182 16.44 0.40 -0.44
N PRO A 183 15.63 -0.66 -0.29
CA PRO A 183 14.86 -0.89 0.92
C PRO A 183 15.78 -0.96 2.14
N ARG A 184 15.37 -0.32 3.23
CA ARG A 184 16.18 -0.28 4.46
C ARG A 184 16.37 -1.69 5.01
N GLY A 185 17.60 -2.05 5.37
CA GLY A 185 17.92 -3.36 5.95
C GLY A 185 18.21 -4.46 4.93
N VAL A 186 18.11 -4.17 3.63
CA VAL A 186 18.65 -5.04 2.58
C VAL A 186 20.08 -4.60 2.28
N PRO A 187 21.10 -5.46 2.49
CA PRO A 187 22.48 -5.12 2.19
C PRO A 187 22.62 -4.72 0.71
N ASP A 188 23.23 -3.56 0.45
CA ASP A 188 23.66 -3.24 -0.90
C ASP A 188 24.92 -4.06 -1.21
N ALA A 189 24.98 -4.64 -2.41
CA ALA A 189 26.18 -5.32 -2.87
C ALA A 189 27.35 -4.33 -3.05
N GLU A 190 27.05 -3.06 -3.30
CA GLU A 190 28.04 -2.00 -3.44
C GLU A 190 27.79 -0.87 -2.44
N ALA A 191 28.44 -0.99 -1.28
CA ALA A 191 28.45 0.09 -0.30
C ALA A 191 28.97 1.40 -0.94
N GLY A 192 28.23 2.50 -0.74
CA GLY A 192 28.67 3.84 -1.16
C GLY A 192 28.06 4.36 -2.46
N ARG A 193 27.19 3.62 -3.15
CA ARG A 193 26.48 4.12 -4.35
C ARG A 193 25.71 5.42 -4.14
N TRP A 194 25.25 5.68 -2.91
CA TRP A 194 24.58 6.93 -2.53
C TRP A 194 25.50 8.17 -2.63
N ALA A 195 26.82 8.00 -2.70
CA ALA A 195 27.77 9.09 -2.88
C ALA A 195 28.01 9.45 -4.36
N LEU A 196 27.55 8.61 -5.29
CA LEU A 196 27.66 8.86 -6.72
C LEU A 196 26.44 9.67 -7.20
N ALA A 197 26.66 10.56 -8.16
CA ALA A 197 25.56 11.26 -8.81
C ALA A 197 24.67 10.25 -9.56
N PRO A 198 23.33 10.42 -9.53
CA PRO A 198 22.45 9.61 -10.36
C PRO A 198 22.77 9.87 -11.83
N SER A 199 22.96 8.79 -12.58
CA SER A 199 23.18 8.80 -14.04
C SER A 199 21.89 8.90 -14.81
#